data_AF-A0A2A2BPK5-F1
#
_entry.id   AF-A0A2A2BPK5-F1
#
_cell.length_a   1.000
_cell.length_b   1.000
_cell.length_c   1.000
_cell.angle_alpha   90.00
_cell.angle_beta   90.00
_cell.angle_gamma   90.00
#
_symmetry.space_group_name_H-M   'P 1'
#
loop_
_entity.id
_entity.type
_entity.pdbx_description
1 polymer ?
#
loop_
_entity_poly.entity_id
_entity_poly.type
_entity_poly.pdbx_seq_one_letter_code
_entity_poly.pdbx_strand_id
1 'polypeptide(L)'
;MAIDIFQSLKNCVFDLQRADVQNYQQPLKQLARLLNSENLQSVNAHLTRNVELDTFLARSEDTESSMAGSAVLQWPDEPADILGLKLLLIEKMADDNNFSFNFCHTFFYDRNIIESIRKFTSSLVAPFVRDYQLYVENQHDPEPAVFRPVSRKIFIVHGHDNDALQSVARFISRIGLEEIILSERPDGSRTIIEKFEAESGDVSFAIVLMTPDDSGSALASESTRLRARQNVLYELGYFAGKLGCGKVLVLRKGDIEIPSDLAGVLYTELDEHGGWKRKLLSELAYAGVPFDKDKALSA
;
A
#
# COMPACT_ATOMS: atom_id res chain seq x y z
N MET A 1 27.86 1.42 17.84
CA MET A 1 27.35 0.62 16.70
C MET A 1 25.88 0.36 16.98
N ALA A 2 24.97 0.81 16.13
CA ALA A 2 23.54 0.54 16.29
C ALA A 2 23.25 -0.87 15.75
N ILE A 3 22.47 -1.64 16.50
CA ILE A 3 22.02 -2.98 16.09
C ILE A 3 20.54 -2.84 15.71
N ASP A 4 20.16 -3.35 14.55
CA ASP A 4 18.76 -3.53 14.19
C ASP A 4 18.17 -4.64 15.07
N ILE A 5 17.30 -4.23 15.99
CA ILE A 5 16.70 -5.13 16.96
C ILE A 5 15.76 -6.14 16.29
N PHE A 6 15.01 -5.74 15.28
CA PHE A 6 14.06 -6.63 14.59
C PHE A 6 14.78 -7.63 13.71
N GLN A 7 15.86 -7.21 13.04
CA GLN A 7 16.73 -8.16 12.35
C GLN A 7 17.35 -9.17 13.32
N SER A 8 17.73 -8.72 14.53
CA SER A 8 18.28 -9.61 15.56
C SER A 8 17.23 -10.59 16.11
N LEU A 9 15.99 -10.15 16.30
CA LEU A 9 14.86 -11.01 16.69
C LEU A 9 14.60 -12.08 15.62
N LYS A 10 14.57 -11.69 14.33
CA LYS A 10 14.42 -12.63 13.20
C LYS A 10 15.53 -13.67 13.16
N ASN A 11 16.77 -13.26 13.43
CA ASN A 11 17.90 -14.19 13.50
C ASN A 11 17.71 -15.21 14.65
N CYS A 12 17.23 -14.78 15.82
CA CYS A 12 16.94 -15.71 16.93
C CYS A 12 15.85 -16.73 16.56
N VAL A 13 14.82 -16.30 15.81
CA VAL A 13 13.79 -17.21 15.29
C VAL A 13 14.39 -18.22 14.33
N PHE A 14 15.25 -17.80 13.41
CA PHE A 14 15.93 -18.69 12.48
C PHE A 14 16.81 -19.71 13.22
N ASP A 15 17.53 -19.27 14.25
CA ASP A 15 18.36 -20.15 15.07
C ASP A 15 17.49 -21.17 15.84
N LEU A 16 16.37 -20.74 16.41
CA LEU A 16 15.40 -21.62 17.07
C LEU A 16 14.84 -22.69 16.12
N GLN A 17 14.52 -22.33 14.88
CA GLN A 17 14.01 -23.28 13.88
C GLN A 17 15.03 -24.37 13.53
N ARG A 18 16.33 -24.07 13.66
CA ARG A 18 17.44 -24.99 13.33
C ARG A 18 18.03 -25.69 14.55
N ALA A 19 17.57 -25.32 15.74
CA ALA A 19 18.05 -25.87 16.99
C ALA A 19 17.76 -27.38 17.13
N ASP A 20 18.46 -27.96 18.10
CA ASP A 20 18.23 -29.28 18.67
C ASP A 20 17.92 -29.17 20.17
N VAL A 21 17.66 -30.32 20.80
CA VAL A 21 17.25 -30.40 22.21
C VAL A 21 18.30 -29.82 23.17
N GLN A 22 19.58 -29.82 22.79
CA GLN A 22 20.67 -29.37 23.65
C GLN A 22 20.89 -27.86 23.57
N ASN A 23 20.49 -27.20 22.46
CA ASN A 23 20.86 -25.80 22.21
C ASN A 23 19.67 -24.84 22.00
N TYR A 24 18.42 -25.30 21.85
CA TYR A 24 17.27 -24.40 21.60
C TYR A 24 17.04 -23.34 22.68
N GLN A 25 17.49 -23.60 23.91
CA GLN A 25 17.36 -22.68 25.04
C GLN A 25 18.17 -21.39 24.86
N GLN A 26 19.34 -21.46 24.20
CA GLN A 26 20.19 -20.30 24.00
C GLN A 26 19.55 -19.22 23.11
N PRO A 27 19.05 -19.54 21.89
CA PRO A 27 18.38 -18.54 21.06
C PRO A 27 17.04 -18.07 21.64
N LEU A 28 16.34 -18.88 22.44
CA LEU A 28 15.15 -18.46 23.18
C LEU A 28 15.48 -17.38 24.23
N LYS A 29 16.54 -17.59 25.03
CA LYS A 29 17.03 -16.60 25.99
C LYS A 29 17.52 -15.33 25.31
N GLN A 30 18.18 -15.46 24.16
CA GLN A 30 18.62 -14.31 23.39
C GLN A 30 17.43 -13.51 22.83
N LEU A 31 16.38 -14.19 22.37
CA LEU A 31 15.13 -13.56 21.93
C LEU A 31 14.49 -12.75 23.08
N ALA A 32 14.30 -13.37 24.25
CA ALA A 32 13.72 -12.71 25.42
C ALA A 32 14.57 -11.51 25.89
N ARG A 33 15.90 -11.63 25.86
CA ARG A 33 16.83 -10.52 26.17
C ARG A 33 16.64 -9.34 25.23
N LEU A 34 16.47 -9.59 23.93
CA LEU A 34 16.24 -8.53 22.94
C LEU A 34 14.88 -7.88 23.13
N LEU A 35 13.82 -8.66 23.38
CA LEU A 35 12.48 -8.14 23.66
C LEU A 35 12.45 -7.23 24.89
N ASN A 36 13.32 -7.48 25.87
CA ASN A 36 13.46 -6.67 27.09
C ASN A 36 14.39 -5.45 26.97
N SER A 37 14.80 -5.06 25.76
CA SER A 37 15.63 -3.87 25.56
C SER A 37 14.90 -2.58 25.95
N GLU A 38 15.66 -1.55 26.35
CA GLU A 38 15.12 -0.24 26.76
C GLU A 38 14.20 0.40 25.70
N ASN A 39 14.51 0.20 24.41
CA ASN A 39 13.75 0.75 23.29
C ASN A 39 12.35 0.15 23.14
N LEU A 40 12.09 -1.01 23.75
CA LEU A 40 10.82 -1.74 23.63
C LEU A 40 10.00 -1.68 24.92
N GLN A 41 10.55 -1.13 26.02
CA GLN A 41 9.90 -1.14 27.34
C GLN A 41 8.52 -0.47 27.34
N SER A 42 8.38 0.69 26.68
CA SER A 42 7.11 1.42 26.63
C SER A 42 6.03 0.63 25.88
N VAL A 43 6.39 0.02 24.76
CA VAL A 43 5.48 -0.80 23.95
C VAL A 43 5.11 -2.08 24.68
N ASN A 44 6.08 -2.75 25.32
CA ASN A 44 5.82 -3.95 26.11
C ASN A 44 4.89 -3.66 27.28
N ALA A 45 5.13 -2.58 28.02
CA ALA A 45 4.27 -2.18 29.14
C ALA A 45 2.84 -1.87 28.70
N HIS A 46 2.65 -1.39 27.47
CA HIS A 46 1.32 -1.21 26.90
C HIS A 46 0.66 -2.55 26.58
N LEU A 47 1.36 -3.43 25.85
CA LEU A 47 0.86 -4.75 25.44
C LEU A 47 0.51 -5.66 26.63
N THR A 48 1.23 -5.55 27.74
CA THR A 48 1.04 -6.44 28.90
C THR A 48 0.14 -5.87 29.99
N ARG A 49 -0.39 -4.64 29.82
CA ARG A 49 -1.11 -3.92 30.89
C ARG A 49 -2.37 -4.62 31.39
N ASN A 50 -3.12 -5.25 30.50
CA ASN A 50 -4.43 -5.85 30.80
C ASN A 50 -4.43 -7.38 30.55
N VAL A 51 -3.24 -7.98 30.51
CA VAL A 51 -3.05 -9.37 30.12
C VAL A 51 -2.67 -10.22 31.33
N GLU A 52 -3.41 -11.31 31.55
CA GLU A 52 -3.24 -12.22 32.70
C GLU A 52 -2.74 -13.59 32.24
N LEU A 53 -1.41 -13.77 32.16
CA LEU A 53 -0.79 -15.00 31.64
C LEU A 53 -1.23 -16.26 32.41
N ASP A 54 -1.24 -16.23 33.74
CA ASP A 54 -1.58 -17.41 34.55
C ASP A 54 -3.05 -17.83 34.35
N THR A 55 -3.96 -16.85 34.21
CA THR A 55 -5.37 -17.11 33.89
C THR A 55 -5.52 -17.72 32.50
N PHE A 56 -4.77 -17.22 31.52
CA PHE A 56 -4.74 -17.78 30.16
C PHE A 56 -4.20 -19.22 30.14
N LEU A 57 -3.12 -19.51 30.88
CA LEU A 57 -2.54 -20.84 30.97
C LEU A 57 -3.53 -21.82 31.60
N ALA A 58 -4.13 -21.47 32.74
CA ALA A 58 -5.11 -22.33 33.41
C ALA A 58 -6.30 -22.69 32.50
N ARG A 59 -6.89 -21.69 31.82
CA ARG A 59 -7.99 -21.93 30.86
C ARG A 59 -7.58 -22.79 29.66
N SER A 60 -6.33 -22.69 29.23
CA SER A 60 -5.81 -23.48 28.12
C SER A 60 -5.52 -24.93 28.55
N GLU A 61 -5.00 -25.14 29.77
CA GLU A 61 -4.77 -26.47 30.35
C GLU A 61 -6.09 -27.21 30.59
N ASP A 62 -7.16 -26.52 31.00
CA ASP A 62 -8.50 -27.11 31.20
C ASP A 62 -9.11 -27.73 29.92
N THR A 63 -8.54 -27.44 28.74
CA THR A 63 -8.98 -28.05 27.47
C THR A 63 -8.37 -29.43 27.22
N GLU A 64 -7.41 -29.87 28.03
CA GLU A 64 -6.76 -31.16 27.88
C GLU A 64 -7.74 -32.32 28.04
N SER A 65 -7.76 -33.21 27.05
CA SER A 65 -8.54 -34.45 27.08
C SER A 65 -7.68 -35.63 27.56
N SER A 66 -8.21 -36.85 27.54
CA SER A 66 -7.45 -38.05 27.93
C SER A 66 -6.26 -38.38 27.01
N MET A 67 -6.09 -37.69 25.88
CA MET A 67 -4.95 -37.84 24.98
C MET A 67 -3.87 -36.80 25.29
N ALA A 68 -2.64 -37.25 25.50
CA ALA A 68 -1.49 -36.35 25.69
C ALA A 68 -1.33 -35.41 24.48
N GLY A 69 -1.12 -34.12 24.76
CA GLY A 69 -0.92 -33.12 23.70
C GLY A 69 -2.20 -32.59 23.06
N SER A 70 -3.37 -32.87 23.65
CA SER A 70 -4.67 -32.44 23.13
C SER A 70 -5.11 -31.06 23.59
N ALA A 71 -4.35 -30.42 24.49
CA ALA A 71 -4.65 -29.09 24.99
C ALA A 71 -4.54 -28.03 23.88
N VAL A 72 -5.43 -27.03 23.93
CA VAL A 72 -5.54 -25.96 22.95
C VAL A 72 -5.42 -24.61 23.65
N LEU A 73 -4.57 -23.74 23.12
CA LEU A 73 -4.40 -22.38 23.62
C LEU A 73 -5.66 -21.53 23.35
N GLN A 74 -6.25 -21.00 24.43
CA GLN A 74 -7.47 -20.19 24.39
C GLN A 74 -7.14 -18.70 24.24
N TRP A 75 -6.71 -18.30 23.04
CA TRP A 75 -6.35 -16.90 22.75
C TRP A 75 -7.55 -15.96 22.86
N PRO A 76 -7.35 -14.71 23.32
CA PRO A 76 -8.37 -13.66 23.26
C PRO A 76 -8.59 -13.16 21.82
N ASP A 77 -9.63 -12.35 21.61
CA ASP A 77 -9.96 -11.81 20.28
C ASP A 77 -9.12 -10.58 19.89
N GLU A 78 -8.69 -9.79 20.89
CA GLU A 78 -7.95 -8.53 20.65
C GLU A 78 -6.48 -8.80 20.26
N PRO A 79 -6.01 -8.30 19.09
CA PRO A 79 -4.66 -8.57 18.60
C PRO A 79 -3.54 -8.13 19.56
N ALA A 80 -3.69 -6.96 20.19
CA ALA A 80 -2.75 -6.47 21.20
C ALA A 80 -2.66 -7.42 22.41
N ASP A 81 -3.77 -7.96 22.90
CA ASP A 81 -3.78 -8.90 24.03
C ASP A 81 -3.10 -10.22 23.66
N ILE A 82 -3.30 -10.70 22.42
CA ILE A 82 -2.59 -11.88 21.91
C ILE A 82 -1.08 -11.63 21.88
N LEU A 83 -0.63 -10.47 21.40
CA LEU A 83 0.78 -10.09 21.38
C LEU A 83 1.36 -9.99 22.80
N GLY A 84 0.63 -9.38 23.73
CA GLY A 84 1.01 -9.30 25.14
C GLY A 84 1.17 -10.68 25.79
N LEU A 85 0.22 -11.59 25.56
CA LEU A 85 0.30 -12.97 26.07
C LEU A 85 1.51 -13.71 25.50
N LYS A 86 1.74 -13.59 24.18
CA LYS A 86 2.89 -14.23 23.53
C LYS A 86 4.21 -13.69 24.05
N LEU A 87 4.30 -12.37 24.30
CA LEU A 87 5.48 -11.75 24.90
C LEU A 87 5.77 -12.34 26.29
N LEU A 88 4.78 -12.32 27.20
CA LEU A 88 4.93 -12.85 28.56
C LEU A 88 5.24 -14.35 28.56
N LEU A 89 4.65 -15.10 27.63
CA LEU A 89 4.91 -16.52 27.46
C LEU A 89 6.37 -16.77 27.04
N ILE A 90 6.89 -16.03 26.05
CA ILE A 90 8.29 -16.15 25.61
C ILE A 90 9.26 -15.82 26.76
N GLU A 91 8.96 -14.81 27.57
CA GLU A 91 9.74 -14.47 28.76
C GLU A 91 9.75 -15.62 29.77
N LYS A 92 8.56 -16.13 30.14
CA LYS A 92 8.43 -17.27 31.08
C LYS A 92 9.16 -18.52 30.56
N MET A 93 9.10 -18.79 29.26
CA MET A 93 9.79 -19.93 28.64
C MET A 93 11.31 -19.74 28.57
N ALA A 94 11.80 -18.51 28.48
CA ALA A 94 13.23 -18.22 28.53
C ALA A 94 13.79 -18.35 29.96
N ASP A 95 12.99 -18.05 30.98
CA ASP A 95 13.39 -18.09 32.38
C ASP A 95 13.31 -19.49 33.00
N ASP A 96 12.30 -20.29 32.61
CA ASP A 96 12.09 -21.64 33.12
C ASP A 96 12.15 -22.71 32.02
N ASN A 97 13.27 -23.44 31.99
CA ASN A 97 13.50 -24.52 31.04
C ASN A 97 12.49 -25.68 31.19
N ASN A 98 12.06 -25.99 32.41
CA ASN A 98 11.11 -27.08 32.65
C ASN A 98 9.73 -26.67 32.17
N PHE A 99 9.32 -25.44 32.44
CA PHE A 99 8.10 -24.86 31.88
C PHE A 99 8.13 -24.89 30.35
N SER A 100 9.23 -24.42 29.74
CA SER A 100 9.40 -24.41 28.28
C SER A 100 9.23 -25.80 27.64
N PHE A 101 9.87 -26.80 28.23
CA PHE A 101 9.76 -28.19 27.78
C PHE A 101 8.33 -28.71 27.91
N ASN A 102 7.72 -28.56 29.09
CA ASN A 102 6.37 -29.06 29.36
C ASN A 102 5.34 -28.36 28.48
N PHE A 103 5.44 -27.04 28.34
CA PHE A 103 4.56 -26.25 27.50
C PHE A 103 4.60 -26.70 26.03
N CYS A 104 5.79 -26.89 25.47
CA CYS A 104 5.93 -27.41 24.10
C CYS A 104 5.35 -28.82 23.98
N HIS A 105 5.59 -29.68 24.98
CA HIS A 105 5.03 -31.04 24.99
C HIS A 105 3.51 -31.04 25.09
N THR A 106 2.90 -30.13 25.85
CA THR A 106 1.45 -30.07 26.08
C THR A 106 0.69 -29.44 24.91
N PHE A 107 1.16 -28.30 24.38
CA PHE A 107 0.41 -27.52 23.38
C PHE A 107 0.90 -27.68 21.94
N PHE A 108 2.11 -28.23 21.76
CA PHE A 108 2.74 -28.41 20.45
C PHE A 108 3.23 -29.84 20.26
N TYR A 109 2.52 -30.81 20.86
CA TYR A 109 2.95 -32.19 20.97
C TYR A 109 3.47 -32.81 19.65
N ASP A 110 4.56 -33.54 19.79
CA ASP A 110 5.10 -34.47 18.82
C ASP A 110 5.80 -35.61 19.58
N ARG A 111 5.96 -36.77 18.92
CA ARG A 111 6.70 -37.89 19.51
C ARG A 111 8.18 -37.54 19.71
N ASN A 112 8.70 -36.62 18.89
CA ASN A 112 10.04 -36.10 19.05
C ASN A 112 9.99 -34.69 19.64
N ILE A 113 10.55 -34.50 20.84
CA ILE A 113 10.52 -33.22 21.55
C ILE A 113 11.06 -32.05 20.72
N ILE A 114 12.08 -32.28 19.87
CA ILE A 114 12.59 -31.18 19.04
C ILE A 114 11.56 -30.73 18.00
N GLU A 115 10.72 -31.64 17.51
CA GLU A 115 9.62 -31.29 16.61
C GLU A 115 8.54 -30.49 17.34
N SER A 116 8.29 -30.77 18.62
CA SER A 116 7.41 -29.92 19.44
C SER A 116 7.93 -28.49 19.56
N ILE A 117 9.22 -28.33 19.82
CA ILE A 117 9.89 -27.01 19.89
C ILE A 117 9.85 -26.31 18.52
N ARG A 118 10.06 -27.03 17.42
CA ARG A 118 9.99 -26.47 16.06
C ARG A 118 8.57 -26.02 15.71
N LYS A 119 7.54 -26.79 16.07
CA LYS A 119 6.13 -26.41 15.93
C LYS A 119 5.80 -25.17 16.74
N PHE A 120 6.24 -25.10 17.99
CA PHE A 120 6.13 -23.90 18.83
C PHE A 120 6.80 -22.70 18.16
N THR A 121 8.02 -22.87 17.65
CA THR A 121 8.77 -21.80 16.99
C THR A 121 8.06 -21.30 15.73
N SER A 122 7.60 -22.21 14.86
CA SER A 122 6.97 -21.84 13.59
C SER A 122 5.55 -21.30 13.75
N SER A 123 4.81 -21.77 14.76
CA SER A 123 3.39 -21.44 14.94
C SER A 123 3.15 -20.32 15.95
N LEU A 124 4.10 -20.06 16.86
CA LEU A 124 3.96 -19.04 17.90
C LEU A 124 5.04 -17.96 17.79
N VAL A 125 6.32 -18.35 17.85
CA VAL A 125 7.42 -17.37 17.95
C VAL A 125 7.63 -16.59 16.64
N ALA A 126 7.63 -17.26 15.49
CA ALA A 126 7.84 -16.61 14.20
C ALA A 126 6.69 -15.65 13.84
N PRO A 127 5.40 -16.02 13.98
CA PRO A 127 4.30 -15.08 13.84
C PRO A 127 4.37 -13.93 14.85
N PHE A 128 4.70 -14.21 16.12
CA PHE A 128 4.88 -13.17 17.14
C PHE A 128 5.90 -12.12 16.70
N VAL A 129 7.11 -12.50 16.31
CA VAL A 129 8.14 -11.52 15.92
C VAL A 129 7.72 -10.66 14.73
N ARG A 130 7.02 -11.26 13.75
CA ARG A 130 6.47 -10.53 12.60
C ARG A 130 5.41 -9.52 13.03
N ASP A 131 4.42 -9.98 13.80
CA ASP A 131 3.26 -9.17 14.18
C ASP A 131 3.65 -8.09 15.21
N TYR A 132 4.58 -8.41 16.12
CA TYR A 132 5.19 -7.47 17.06
C TYR A 132 5.99 -6.37 16.36
N GLN A 133 6.77 -6.70 15.32
CA GLN A 133 7.46 -5.69 14.51
C GLN A 133 6.45 -4.72 13.87
N LEU A 134 5.39 -5.25 13.26
CA LEU A 134 4.34 -4.42 12.65
C LEU A 134 3.67 -3.52 13.70
N TYR A 135 3.36 -4.05 14.88
CA TYR A 135 2.76 -3.27 15.97
C TYR A 135 3.66 -2.10 16.40
N VAL A 136 4.96 -2.36 16.60
CA VAL A 136 5.93 -1.31 17.00
C VAL A 136 6.09 -0.26 15.90
N GLU A 137 6.19 -0.69 14.63
CA GLU A 137 6.37 0.23 13.50
C GLU A 137 5.14 1.11 13.23
N ASN A 138 3.93 0.59 13.46
CA ASN A 138 2.68 1.34 13.31
C ASN A 138 2.26 2.09 14.59
N GLN A 139 3.08 2.01 15.64
CA GLN A 139 2.85 2.59 16.97
C GLN A 139 1.62 2.06 17.73
N HIS A 140 0.74 1.25 17.11
CA HIS A 140 -0.44 0.57 17.68
C HIS A 140 -0.88 -0.57 16.74
N ASP A 141 -2.04 -1.19 17.01
CA ASP A 141 -2.64 -2.19 16.12
C ASP A 141 -2.87 -1.62 14.71
N PRO A 142 -2.32 -2.25 13.66
CA PRO A 142 -2.48 -1.77 12.30
C PRO A 142 -3.94 -1.97 11.84
N GLU A 143 -4.58 -0.90 11.38
CA GLU A 143 -5.92 -1.01 10.79
C GLU A 143 -5.87 -1.78 9.46
N PRO A 144 -6.73 -2.81 9.27
CA PRO A 144 -6.82 -3.51 7.99
C PRO A 144 -7.24 -2.55 6.86
N ALA A 145 -6.32 -2.24 5.95
CA ALA A 145 -6.60 -1.42 4.78
C ALA A 145 -6.75 -2.27 3.52
N VAL A 146 -7.85 -2.05 2.77
CA VAL A 146 -8.04 -2.67 1.45
C VAL A 146 -7.28 -1.86 0.39
N PHE A 147 -6.16 -2.38 -0.07
CA PHE A 147 -5.45 -1.81 -1.22
C PHE A 147 -6.08 -2.32 -2.52
N ARG A 148 -6.80 -1.45 -3.23
CA ARG A 148 -7.17 -1.71 -4.64
C ARG A 148 -6.01 -1.24 -5.53
N PRO A 149 -5.51 -2.08 -6.46
CA PRO A 149 -4.49 -1.64 -7.40
C PRO A 149 -5.00 -0.43 -8.18
N VAL A 150 -4.20 0.64 -8.22
CA VAL A 150 -4.51 1.84 -9.00
C VAL A 150 -4.54 1.44 -10.49
N SER A 151 -5.63 1.81 -11.18
CA SER A 151 -5.76 1.56 -12.62
C SER A 151 -4.58 2.13 -13.40
N ARG A 152 -4.24 1.52 -14.54
CA ARG A 152 -3.20 2.02 -15.46
C ARG A 152 -3.79 2.86 -16.60
N LYS A 153 -5.11 3.07 -16.59
CA LYS A 153 -5.83 3.79 -17.66
C LYS A 153 -5.74 5.30 -17.46
N ILE A 154 -5.35 5.98 -18.52
CA ILE A 154 -5.18 7.43 -18.60
C ILE A 154 -6.15 7.95 -19.64
N PHE A 155 -7.09 8.78 -19.22
CA PHE A 155 -8.02 9.39 -20.17
C PHE A 155 -7.35 10.57 -20.87
N ILE A 156 -7.45 10.64 -22.20
CA ILE A 156 -6.93 11.77 -22.98
C ILE A 156 -8.12 12.53 -23.57
N VAL A 157 -8.37 13.70 -22.98
CA VAL A 157 -9.34 14.68 -23.48
C VAL A 157 -8.67 15.50 -24.58
N HIS A 158 -9.29 15.61 -25.75
CA HIS A 158 -8.70 16.31 -26.89
C HIS A 158 -9.75 17.00 -27.78
N GLY A 159 -9.30 18.02 -28.51
CA GLY A 159 -10.06 18.65 -29.59
C GLY A 159 -9.74 18.05 -30.96
N HIS A 160 -9.42 18.87 -31.96
CA HIS A 160 -9.18 18.42 -33.33
C HIS A 160 -7.69 18.23 -33.67
N ASP A 161 -6.77 18.64 -32.79
CA ASP A 161 -5.32 18.49 -32.99
C ASP A 161 -4.89 17.02 -32.79
N ASN A 162 -4.95 16.25 -33.88
CA ASN A 162 -4.56 14.84 -33.89
C ASN A 162 -3.06 14.63 -33.65
N ASP A 163 -2.21 15.58 -34.04
CA ASP A 163 -0.76 15.44 -33.83
C ASP A 163 -0.41 15.54 -32.34
N ALA A 164 -1.02 16.48 -31.63
CA ALA A 164 -0.93 16.59 -30.18
C ALA A 164 -1.43 15.31 -29.49
N LEU A 165 -2.62 14.83 -29.88
CA LEU A 165 -3.22 13.60 -29.37
C LEU A 165 -2.27 12.40 -29.52
N GLN A 166 -1.81 12.15 -30.75
CA GLN A 166 -0.97 10.99 -31.05
C GLN A 166 0.41 11.09 -30.39
N SER A 167 0.96 12.29 -30.23
CA SER A 167 2.21 12.49 -29.48
C SER A 167 2.07 12.05 -28.02
N VAL A 168 0.98 12.47 -27.36
CA VAL A 168 0.71 12.13 -25.95
C VAL A 168 0.36 10.66 -25.80
N ALA A 169 -0.56 10.13 -26.62
CA ALA A 169 -0.97 8.73 -26.59
C ALA A 169 0.21 7.76 -26.75
N ARG A 170 1.10 8.02 -27.72
CA ARG A 170 2.31 7.19 -27.91
C ARG A 170 3.24 7.22 -26.70
N PHE A 171 3.38 8.38 -26.04
CA PHE A 171 4.21 8.47 -24.84
C PHE A 171 3.61 7.68 -23.67
N ILE A 172 2.29 7.80 -23.44
CA ILE A 172 1.55 7.03 -22.43
C ILE A 172 1.71 5.52 -22.63
N SER A 173 1.44 5.04 -23.84
CA SER A 173 1.63 3.64 -24.21
C SER A 173 3.08 3.18 -24.00
N ARG A 174 4.06 4.02 -24.39
CA ARG A 174 5.49 3.72 -24.21
C ARG A 174 5.90 3.54 -22.75
N ILE A 175 5.35 4.31 -21.81
CA ILE A 175 5.60 4.14 -20.37
C ILE A 175 4.72 3.06 -19.73
N GLY A 176 4.07 2.23 -20.54
CA GLY A 176 3.31 1.06 -20.12
C GLY A 176 1.94 1.36 -19.53
N LEU A 177 1.40 2.55 -19.77
CA LEU A 177 0.04 2.93 -19.37
C LEU A 177 -0.93 2.69 -20.54
N GLU A 178 -2.23 2.62 -20.26
CA GLU A 178 -3.28 2.45 -21.28
C GLU A 178 -3.96 3.79 -21.56
N GLU A 179 -3.90 4.28 -22.79
CA GLU A 179 -4.62 5.46 -23.22
C GLU A 179 -6.12 5.18 -23.50
N ILE A 180 -6.99 5.99 -22.91
CA ILE A 180 -8.42 6.02 -23.20
C ILE A 180 -8.70 7.27 -24.03
N ILE A 181 -8.95 7.07 -25.33
CA ILE A 181 -9.34 8.11 -26.28
C ILE A 181 -10.79 7.88 -26.67
N LEU A 182 -11.69 8.79 -26.28
CA LEU A 182 -13.13 8.58 -26.41
C LEU A 182 -13.57 8.29 -27.85
N SER A 183 -12.97 8.98 -28.83
CA SER A 183 -13.28 8.83 -30.26
C SER A 183 -12.92 7.45 -30.82
N GLU A 184 -11.98 6.73 -30.18
CA GLU A 184 -11.52 5.40 -30.60
C GLU A 184 -12.31 4.26 -29.95
N ARG A 185 -13.13 4.56 -28.93
CA ARG A 185 -13.92 3.54 -28.23
C ARG A 185 -15.20 3.21 -29.02
N PRO A 186 -15.73 1.97 -28.95
CA PRO A 186 -16.99 1.63 -29.61
C PRO A 186 -18.18 2.44 -29.07
N ASP A 187 -19.05 2.92 -29.96
CA ASP A 187 -20.23 3.71 -29.53
C ASP A 187 -21.29 2.84 -28.83
N GLY A 188 -21.47 1.59 -29.28
CA GLY A 188 -22.35 0.62 -28.59
C GLY A 188 -23.80 1.07 -28.42
N SER A 189 -24.33 1.87 -29.36
CA SER A 189 -25.67 2.49 -29.30
C SER A 189 -25.89 3.44 -28.12
N ARG A 190 -24.80 3.91 -27.48
CA ARG A 190 -24.84 4.89 -26.39
C ARG A 190 -24.81 6.30 -26.95
N THR A 191 -25.37 7.23 -26.19
CA THR A 191 -25.09 8.66 -26.36
C THR A 191 -23.61 8.95 -26.05
N ILE A 192 -23.10 10.09 -26.53
CA ILE A 192 -21.72 10.51 -26.26
C ILE A 192 -21.46 10.63 -24.75
N ILE A 193 -22.45 11.09 -23.98
CA ILE A 193 -22.35 11.24 -22.52
C ILE A 193 -22.25 9.87 -21.83
N GLU A 194 -23.13 8.92 -22.18
CA GLU A 194 -23.09 7.56 -21.61
C GLU A 194 -21.78 6.84 -21.94
N LYS A 195 -21.28 7.02 -23.17
CA LYS A 195 -19.96 6.51 -23.58
C LYS A 195 -18.85 7.12 -22.74
N PHE A 196 -18.87 8.44 -22.56
CA PHE A 196 -17.89 9.17 -21.76
C PHE A 196 -17.89 8.71 -20.30
N GLU A 197 -19.06 8.59 -19.66
CA GLU A 197 -19.18 8.13 -18.28
C GLU A 197 -18.61 6.71 -18.09
N ALA A 198 -18.95 5.80 -19.01
CA ALA A 198 -18.49 4.42 -18.98
C ALA A 198 -16.97 4.32 -19.11
N GLU A 199 -16.38 4.97 -20.11
CA GLU A 199 -14.94 4.91 -20.38
C GLU A 199 -14.13 5.69 -19.33
N SER A 200 -14.74 6.68 -18.67
CA SER A 200 -14.12 7.40 -17.56
C SER A 200 -14.16 6.63 -16.24
N GLY A 201 -14.87 5.50 -16.15
CA GLY A 201 -15.15 4.81 -14.88
C GLY A 201 -13.91 4.34 -14.13
N ASP A 202 -12.97 3.75 -14.87
CA ASP A 202 -11.80 3.03 -14.36
C ASP A 202 -10.48 3.71 -14.73
N VAL A 203 -10.46 5.05 -14.76
CA VAL A 203 -9.23 5.82 -15.07
C VAL A 203 -8.61 6.36 -13.80
N SER A 204 -7.28 6.35 -13.74
CA SER A 204 -6.51 6.82 -12.58
C SER A 204 -6.00 8.25 -12.74
N PHE A 205 -6.00 8.77 -13.96
CA PHE A 205 -5.46 10.08 -14.32
C PHE A 205 -6.12 10.57 -15.61
N ALA A 206 -6.18 11.88 -15.80
CA ALA A 206 -6.63 12.49 -17.05
C ALA A 206 -5.61 13.50 -17.58
N ILE A 207 -5.42 13.52 -18.90
CA ILE A 207 -4.61 14.50 -19.61
C ILE A 207 -5.55 15.28 -20.52
N VAL A 208 -5.54 16.60 -20.39
CA VAL A 208 -6.42 17.50 -21.13
C VAL A 208 -5.60 18.32 -22.12
N LEU A 209 -5.84 18.11 -23.41
CA LEU A 209 -5.15 18.83 -24.48
C LEU A 209 -5.96 20.08 -24.84
N MET A 210 -5.45 21.24 -24.42
CA MET A 210 -6.02 22.54 -24.75
C MET A 210 -5.29 23.12 -25.98
N THR A 211 -5.89 22.90 -27.14
CA THR A 211 -5.37 23.28 -28.46
C THR A 211 -6.23 24.39 -29.09
N PRO A 212 -5.71 25.15 -30.07
CA PRO A 212 -6.43 26.27 -30.70
C PRO A 212 -7.50 25.79 -31.71
N ASP A 213 -8.49 25.05 -31.24
CA ASP A 213 -9.49 24.39 -32.10
C ASP A 213 -10.65 25.31 -32.50
N ASP A 214 -11.07 26.18 -31.59
CA ASP A 214 -12.19 27.09 -31.79
C ASP A 214 -11.70 28.54 -31.71
N SER A 215 -12.51 29.47 -32.21
CA SER A 215 -12.31 30.90 -32.02
C SER A 215 -13.58 31.55 -31.44
N GLY A 216 -13.41 32.58 -30.60
CA GLY A 216 -14.53 33.27 -29.98
C GLY A 216 -14.11 34.52 -29.21
N SER A 217 -15.08 35.23 -28.65
CA SER A 217 -14.85 36.37 -27.78
C SER A 217 -15.97 36.52 -26.75
N ALA A 218 -15.67 37.19 -25.64
CA ALA A 218 -16.72 37.72 -24.77
C ALA A 218 -17.52 38.79 -25.52
N LEU A 219 -18.82 38.95 -25.20
CA LEU A 219 -19.67 39.98 -25.83
C LEU A 219 -19.11 41.39 -25.68
N ALA A 220 -18.39 41.66 -24.60
CA ALA A 220 -17.74 42.95 -24.33
C ALA A 220 -16.36 43.12 -25.00
N SER A 221 -15.89 42.13 -25.76
CA SER A 221 -14.57 42.15 -26.40
C SER A 221 -14.69 42.39 -27.90
N GLU A 222 -13.88 43.32 -28.41
CA GLU A 222 -13.84 43.69 -29.83
C GLU A 222 -12.98 42.74 -30.69
N SER A 223 -12.25 41.80 -30.08
CA SER A 223 -11.36 40.87 -30.80
C SER A 223 -11.66 39.40 -30.49
N THR A 224 -11.67 38.59 -31.54
CA THR A 224 -11.76 37.13 -31.44
C THR A 224 -10.41 36.55 -31.03
N ARG A 225 -10.41 35.58 -30.14
CA ARG A 225 -9.23 34.82 -29.71
C ARG A 225 -9.40 33.34 -30.02
N LEU A 226 -8.27 32.65 -30.19
CA LEU A 226 -8.23 31.20 -30.25
C LEU A 226 -8.51 30.61 -28.88
N ARG A 227 -9.20 29.47 -28.81
CA ARG A 227 -9.54 28.80 -27.55
C ARG A 227 -9.64 27.29 -27.73
N ALA A 228 -9.52 26.57 -26.63
CA ALA A 228 -9.85 25.15 -26.59
C ALA A 228 -11.32 24.91 -26.93
N ARG A 229 -11.60 23.74 -27.52
CA ARG A 229 -12.98 23.33 -27.80
C ARG A 229 -13.82 23.32 -26.52
N GLN A 230 -15.08 23.74 -26.60
CA GLN A 230 -15.94 23.80 -25.41
C GLN A 230 -16.08 22.45 -24.67
N ASN A 231 -16.19 21.35 -25.41
CA ASN A 231 -16.26 20.00 -24.82
C ASN A 231 -15.02 19.66 -23.99
N VAL A 232 -13.84 20.11 -24.41
CA VAL A 232 -12.58 19.92 -23.67
C VAL A 232 -12.65 20.60 -22.29
N LEU A 233 -13.24 21.80 -22.21
CA LEU A 233 -13.43 22.49 -20.93
C LEU A 233 -14.45 21.79 -20.02
N TYR A 234 -15.53 21.25 -20.61
CA TYR A 234 -16.50 20.44 -19.87
C TYR A 234 -15.85 19.18 -19.27
N GLU A 235 -15.11 18.43 -20.08
CA GLU A 235 -14.46 17.19 -19.67
C GLU A 235 -13.34 17.45 -18.64
N LEU A 236 -12.61 18.57 -18.75
CA LEU A 236 -11.69 19.04 -17.71
C LEU A 236 -12.39 19.21 -16.36
N GLY A 237 -13.52 19.93 -16.33
CA GLY A 237 -14.30 20.12 -15.11
C GLY A 237 -14.78 18.80 -14.51
N TYR A 238 -15.26 17.88 -15.35
CA TYR A 238 -15.67 16.55 -14.92
C TYR A 238 -14.52 15.76 -14.28
N PHE A 239 -13.34 15.69 -14.92
CA PHE A 239 -12.21 14.94 -14.36
C PHE A 239 -11.63 15.60 -13.12
N ALA A 240 -11.60 16.94 -13.06
CA ALA A 240 -11.19 17.64 -11.85
C ALA A 240 -12.12 17.32 -10.66
N GLY A 241 -13.43 17.24 -10.90
CA GLY A 241 -14.40 16.83 -9.87
C GLY A 241 -14.32 15.34 -9.50
N LYS A 242 -14.14 14.47 -10.50
CA LYS A 242 -14.13 13.01 -10.32
C LYS A 242 -12.85 12.47 -9.70
N LEU A 243 -11.69 12.91 -10.19
CA LEU A 243 -10.37 12.41 -9.77
C LEU A 243 -9.69 13.31 -8.74
N GLY A 244 -10.15 14.56 -8.64
CA GLY A 244 -9.44 15.64 -7.95
C GLY A 244 -8.40 16.31 -8.85
N CYS A 245 -8.13 17.60 -8.61
CA CYS A 245 -7.20 18.39 -9.44
C CYS A 245 -5.77 17.81 -9.48
N GLY A 246 -5.32 17.11 -8.44
CA GLY A 246 -4.00 16.47 -8.39
C GLY A 246 -3.83 15.24 -9.30
N LYS A 247 -4.88 14.85 -10.04
CA LYS A 247 -4.88 13.72 -10.99
C LYS A 247 -5.28 14.13 -12.41
N VAL A 248 -5.19 15.43 -12.70
CA VAL A 248 -5.50 16.00 -14.00
C VAL A 248 -4.34 16.88 -14.45
N LEU A 249 -3.78 16.61 -15.63
CA LEU A 249 -2.76 17.44 -16.24
C LEU A 249 -3.32 18.18 -17.45
N VAL A 250 -3.23 19.50 -17.44
CA VAL A 250 -3.57 20.33 -18.60
C VAL A 250 -2.32 20.60 -19.43
N LEU A 251 -2.34 20.18 -20.69
CA LEU A 251 -1.33 20.47 -21.69
C LEU A 251 -1.86 21.54 -22.65
N ARG A 252 -1.24 22.72 -22.65
CA ARG A 252 -1.65 23.86 -23.49
C ARG A 252 -0.75 23.94 -24.72
N LYS A 253 -1.34 24.11 -25.92
CA LYS A 253 -0.59 24.36 -27.15
C LYS A 253 -0.91 25.74 -27.70
N GLY A 254 0.12 26.57 -27.85
CA GLY A 254 0.01 27.89 -28.46
C GLY A 254 -0.74 28.91 -27.61
N ASP A 255 -0.94 30.10 -28.18
CA ASP A 255 -1.58 31.20 -27.47
C ASP A 255 -3.12 31.14 -27.61
N ILE A 256 -3.74 30.47 -26.66
CA ILE A 256 -5.20 30.35 -26.53
C ILE A 256 -5.73 31.08 -25.29
N GLU A 257 -6.99 31.52 -25.36
CA GLU A 257 -7.75 32.02 -24.22
C GLU A 257 -8.00 30.90 -23.20
N ILE A 258 -7.71 31.19 -21.93
CA ILE A 258 -7.98 30.32 -20.79
C ILE A 258 -9.06 30.99 -19.93
N PRO A 259 -10.16 30.28 -19.55
CA PRO A 259 -11.17 30.82 -18.64
C PRO A 259 -10.56 31.34 -17.34
N SER A 260 -11.08 32.46 -16.82
CA SER A 260 -10.55 33.11 -15.61
C SER A 260 -10.54 32.20 -14.38
N ASP A 261 -11.54 31.34 -14.23
CA ASP A 261 -11.63 30.39 -13.11
C ASP A 261 -10.57 29.28 -13.20
N LEU A 262 -9.98 29.09 -14.39
CA LEU A 262 -8.85 28.19 -14.66
C LEU A 262 -7.51 28.93 -14.67
N ALA A 263 -7.48 30.25 -14.50
CA ALA A 263 -6.24 31.02 -14.48
C ALA A 263 -5.32 30.68 -13.29
N GLY A 264 -5.86 30.03 -12.25
CA GLY A 264 -5.10 29.47 -11.12
C GLY A 264 -4.68 28.01 -11.30
N VAL A 265 -5.12 27.32 -12.36
CA VAL A 265 -4.70 25.95 -12.67
C VAL A 265 -3.36 26.00 -13.38
N LEU A 266 -2.36 25.31 -12.82
CA LEU A 266 -1.06 25.15 -13.46
C LEU A 266 -1.21 24.31 -14.74
N TYR A 267 -1.11 24.95 -15.90
CA TYR A 267 -0.97 24.25 -17.18
C TYR A 267 0.51 24.05 -17.51
N THR A 268 0.78 23.03 -18.33
CA THR A 268 2.10 22.74 -18.88
C THR A 268 2.06 23.01 -20.37
N GLU A 269 3.04 23.76 -20.89
CA GLU A 269 3.14 23.98 -22.33
C GLU A 269 3.44 22.66 -23.05
N LEU A 270 2.64 22.35 -24.07
CA LEU A 270 2.85 21.24 -24.99
C LEU A 270 3.88 21.66 -26.03
N ASP A 271 5.13 21.70 -25.61
CA ASP A 271 6.25 22.14 -26.43
C ASP A 271 6.77 21.04 -27.35
N GLU A 272 7.32 21.45 -28.50
CA GLU A 272 7.92 20.54 -29.48
C GLU A 272 9.20 19.87 -28.98
N HIS A 273 9.86 20.43 -27.96
CA HIS A 273 11.10 19.90 -27.38
C HIS A 273 10.82 18.78 -26.36
N GLY A 274 9.55 18.46 -26.09
CA GLY A 274 9.13 17.38 -25.19
C GLY A 274 9.30 17.69 -23.70
N GLY A 275 9.44 18.96 -23.31
CA GLY A 275 9.56 19.38 -21.91
C GLY A 275 8.40 18.90 -21.04
N TRP A 276 7.18 18.90 -21.61
CA TRP A 276 5.96 18.38 -20.98
C TRP A 276 6.05 16.93 -20.50
N LYS A 277 6.86 16.06 -21.15
CA LYS A 277 6.99 14.65 -20.76
C LYS A 277 7.51 14.50 -19.34
N ARG A 278 8.53 15.27 -18.96
CA ARG A 278 9.11 15.24 -17.60
C ARG A 278 8.10 15.71 -16.57
N LYS A 279 7.34 16.74 -16.90
CA LYS A 279 6.28 17.26 -16.02
C LYS A 279 5.19 16.20 -15.83
N LEU A 280 4.73 15.56 -16.90
CA LEU A 280 3.79 14.44 -16.83
C LEU A 280 4.29 13.30 -15.95
N LEU A 281 5.54 12.85 -16.09
CA LEU A 281 6.11 11.80 -15.24
C LEU A 281 6.12 12.20 -13.75
N SER A 282 6.43 13.46 -13.46
CA SER A 282 6.39 14.01 -12.09
C SER A 282 4.96 13.99 -11.52
N GLU A 283 3.97 14.40 -12.30
CA GLU A 283 2.56 14.41 -11.87
C GLU A 283 2.01 12.99 -11.69
N LEU A 284 2.34 12.05 -12.59
CA LEU A 284 1.97 10.64 -12.45
C LEU A 284 2.56 10.03 -11.18
N ALA A 285 3.82 10.34 -10.86
CA ALA A 285 4.47 9.88 -9.64
C ALA A 285 3.82 10.47 -8.38
N TYR A 286 3.51 11.77 -8.39
CA TYR A 286 2.81 12.43 -7.29
C TYR A 286 1.39 11.86 -7.08
N ALA A 287 0.68 11.57 -8.17
CA ALA A 287 -0.64 10.97 -8.15
C ALA A 287 -0.67 9.48 -7.79
N GLY A 288 0.50 8.84 -7.62
CA GLY A 288 0.62 7.41 -7.31
C GLY A 288 0.25 6.49 -8.47
N VAL A 289 0.32 6.97 -9.71
CA VAL A 289 0.00 6.19 -10.91
C VAL A 289 1.23 5.37 -11.33
N PRO A 290 1.15 4.02 -11.40
CA PRO A 290 2.30 3.18 -11.65
C PRO A 290 2.66 3.15 -13.15
N PHE A 291 3.79 3.76 -13.53
CA PHE A 291 4.35 3.70 -14.88
C PHE A 291 5.74 3.01 -14.92
N ASP A 292 6.16 2.59 -16.10
CA ASP A 292 7.46 1.94 -16.35
C ASP A 292 8.59 2.99 -16.35
N LYS A 293 9.38 3.01 -15.26
CA LYS A 293 10.46 4.00 -15.06
C LYS A 293 11.62 3.81 -16.03
N ASP A 294 11.95 2.56 -16.39
CA ASP A 294 13.06 2.27 -17.29
C ASP A 294 12.74 2.76 -18.71
N LYS A 295 11.51 2.53 -19.18
CA LYS A 295 11.04 3.07 -20.45
C LYS A 295 10.94 4.59 -20.42
N ALA A 296 10.52 5.18 -19.29
CA ALA A 296 10.42 6.63 -19.14
C ALA A 296 11.77 7.35 -19.27
N LEU A 297 12.86 6.77 -18.74
CA LEU A 297 14.22 7.32 -18.84
C LEU A 297 14.77 7.31 -20.28
N SER A 298 14.27 6.40 -21.12
CA SER A 298 14.70 6.26 -22.51
C SER A 298 13.93 7.15 -23.51
N ALA A 299 12.91 7.87 -23.06
CA ALA A 299 11.81 8.40 -23.88
C ALA A 299 11.84 9.89 -24.24
#